data_AF-A0A9P7B290-F1
#
_entry.id   AF-A0A9P7B290-F1
#
_cell.length_a   1.000
_cell.length_b   1.000
_cell.length_c   1.000
_cell.angle_alpha   90.00
_cell.angle_beta   90.00
_cell.angle_gamma   90.00
#
_symmetry.space_group_name_H-M   'P 1'
#
loop_
_entity.id
_entity.type
_entity.pdbx_description
1 polymer ?
#
loop_
_entity_poly.entity_id
_entity_poly.type
_entity_poly.pdbx_seq_one_letter_code
_entity_poly.pdbx_strand_id
1 'polypeptide(L)'
;VLRDLDAQDEDSDIAAQREPIDVPHLDAPHQARSSSRPRRHSTAKWQSYKDESESDDEQDFKPCASRRGKEYANARQGVIDRIHQACPGLLIAHDKAENFLKRENYYLVTLKRPRRNFVGTWQDFRQRKDEVQQRLLQENPNLDRKIFGSQYWFAEVERFLSGALVNDEEWTRIKTQAHAACAKIVSKLAADKLADDQRHQMRELRARYNNLLNDLPETARPFAPVFTDFLLLPSVKTLWVPGVHVDDATWAAQLPLIKEELDDYRLELVLHARREILAATSDPATQTQDDADAMEDVNSLDDAFSQLATSFVCCAFAGCPSKKGPIRHSYYRRASPNSVEDPREGWIGPLVDVLKHQHRFHNSFSYLPTHKAKASYPPFRVSLPLEVACGIESLLELHRLDDSKAKKRHLDEASKKSAGYEWINSGLSRHFFSGKDALWDLLGWIKREGAKAAECQLFLEPPEIRFKRARDDKLVIDVGDTTDDEDEQSISDEEEREDENGAWSSGVGARLRSEGGRVANRLLSLLGL
;
A
#
# COMPACT_ATOMS: atom_id res chain seq x y z
N VAL A 1 -34.88 -8.82 10.43
CA VAL A 1 -35.58 -8.39 9.20
C VAL A 1 -35.17 -9.22 7.98
N LEU A 2 -34.64 -10.44 8.17
CA LEU A 2 -34.44 -11.43 7.10
C LEU A 2 -35.02 -12.78 7.55
N ARG A 3 -36.35 -12.81 7.68
CA ARG A 3 -37.11 -14.06 7.93
C ARG A 3 -38.43 -14.14 7.16
N ASP A 4 -38.71 -13.23 6.23
CA ASP A 4 -40.04 -13.13 5.59
C ASP A 4 -39.98 -12.92 4.07
N LEU A 5 -39.17 -13.69 3.34
CA LEU A 5 -39.25 -13.72 1.87
C LEU A 5 -39.10 -15.12 1.25
N ASP A 6 -39.44 -16.18 1.98
CA ASP A 6 -39.72 -17.50 1.40
C ASP A 6 -41.22 -17.60 1.05
N ALA A 7 -41.58 -17.04 -0.10
CA ALA A 7 -42.73 -17.47 -0.90
C ALA A 7 -42.89 -16.52 -2.10
N GLN A 8 -42.43 -16.94 -3.28
CA GLN A 8 -43.24 -16.83 -4.50
C GLN A 8 -42.64 -17.67 -5.62
N ASP A 9 -43.48 -18.57 -6.11
CA ASP A 9 -43.27 -19.56 -7.15
C ASP A 9 -42.94 -18.95 -8.51
N GLU A 10 -42.17 -19.75 -9.26
CA GLU A 10 -42.30 -20.09 -10.68
C GLU A 10 -42.81 -19.01 -11.65
N ASP A 11 -41.93 -18.60 -12.57
CA ASP A 11 -42.29 -18.64 -13.99
C ASP A 11 -41.07 -18.98 -14.85
N SER A 12 -41.29 -20.01 -15.67
CA SER A 12 -40.36 -20.55 -16.66
C SER A 12 -40.38 -19.71 -17.95
N ASP A 13 -39.39 -19.96 -18.80
CA ASP A 13 -39.33 -19.61 -20.22
C ASP A 13 -38.85 -18.18 -20.58
N ILE A 14 -37.55 -18.09 -20.91
CA ILE A 14 -37.09 -17.73 -22.26
C ILE A 14 -35.72 -18.39 -22.47
N ALA A 15 -35.75 -19.53 -23.15
CA ALA A 15 -34.61 -20.02 -23.90
C ALA A 15 -34.58 -19.29 -25.24
N ALA A 16 -33.39 -18.85 -25.67
CA ALA A 16 -32.79 -19.19 -26.96
C ALA A 16 -31.84 -18.09 -27.47
N GLN A 17 -30.79 -18.56 -28.13
CA GLN A 17 -29.89 -17.85 -29.05
C GLN A 17 -28.66 -17.18 -28.42
N ARG A 18 -27.60 -17.99 -28.26
CA ARG A 18 -26.25 -17.62 -28.72
C ARG A 18 -25.48 -18.88 -29.11
N GLU A 19 -25.14 -18.94 -30.40
CA GLU A 19 -24.33 -19.98 -31.02
C GLU A 19 -22.88 -19.99 -30.47
N PRO A 20 -22.18 -21.13 -30.50
CA PRO A 20 -20.81 -21.23 -30.01
C PRO A 20 -19.80 -20.78 -31.08
N ILE A 21 -18.79 -20.02 -30.66
CA ILE A 21 -17.62 -19.67 -31.47
C ILE A 21 -16.57 -20.77 -31.35
N ASP A 22 -16.10 -21.25 -32.50
CA ASP A 22 -15.13 -22.34 -32.68
C ASP A 22 -13.80 -22.15 -31.92
N VAL A 23 -13.38 -23.23 -31.27
CA VAL A 23 -12.06 -23.41 -30.66
C VAL A 23 -11.15 -24.16 -31.64
N PRO A 24 -9.89 -23.73 -31.86
CA PRO A 24 -8.93 -24.54 -32.60
C PRO A 24 -8.42 -25.74 -31.77
N HIS A 25 -8.58 -26.92 -32.37
CA HIS A 25 -8.03 -28.21 -31.99
C HIS A 25 -6.52 -28.16 -31.68
N LEU A 26 -6.11 -28.67 -30.52
CA LEU A 26 -4.74 -29.12 -30.27
C LEU A 26 -4.78 -30.52 -29.64
N ASP A 27 -3.85 -31.36 -30.12
CA ASP A 27 -3.85 -32.81 -30.05
C ASP A 27 -3.85 -33.41 -28.63
N ALA A 28 -4.63 -34.49 -28.49
CA ALA A 28 -4.61 -35.37 -27.33
C ALA A 28 -3.38 -36.30 -27.34
N PRO A 29 -2.78 -36.60 -26.17
CA PRO A 29 -2.09 -37.85 -25.97
C PRO A 29 -2.89 -38.78 -25.04
N HIS A 30 -3.24 -39.93 -25.60
CA HIS A 30 -3.34 -41.26 -25.01
C HIS A 30 -3.80 -41.43 -23.55
N GLN A 31 -4.99 -42.02 -23.45
CA GLN A 31 -5.47 -42.77 -22.30
C GLN A 31 -4.44 -43.79 -21.79
N ALA A 32 -4.10 -43.70 -20.50
CA ALA A 32 -3.54 -44.80 -19.74
C ALA A 32 -4.28 -44.93 -18.39
N ARG A 33 -5.15 -45.95 -18.36
CA ARG A 33 -5.57 -46.79 -17.22
C ARG A 33 -5.45 -46.21 -15.79
N SER A 34 -6.62 -45.97 -15.21
CA SER A 34 -7.07 -46.53 -13.93
C SER A 34 -5.98 -47.15 -13.05
N SER A 35 -5.53 -46.42 -12.03
CA SER A 35 -4.97 -47.04 -10.83
C SER A 35 -5.67 -46.49 -9.58
N SER A 36 -6.14 -47.44 -8.78
CA SER A 36 -6.89 -47.28 -7.55
C SER A 36 -6.03 -46.64 -6.46
N ARG A 37 -6.55 -45.56 -5.87
CA ARG A 37 -5.99 -44.90 -4.69
C ARG A 37 -6.24 -45.78 -3.45
N PRO A 38 -5.24 -46.18 -2.66
CA PRO A 38 -5.50 -46.66 -1.32
C PRO A 38 -5.60 -45.46 -0.36
N ARG A 39 -6.75 -45.39 0.33
CA ARG A 39 -6.91 -44.63 1.59
C ARG A 39 -5.73 -44.94 2.52
N ARG A 40 -5.11 -43.92 3.10
CA ARG A 40 -4.30 -44.12 4.31
C ARG A 40 -4.84 -43.30 5.47
N HIS A 41 -5.46 -44.08 6.35
CA HIS A 41 -5.72 -43.77 7.74
C HIS A 41 -4.45 -43.33 8.47
N SER A 42 -4.66 -42.38 9.38
CA SER A 42 -3.81 -42.09 10.51
C SER A 42 -3.59 -43.34 11.36
N THR A 43 -2.33 -43.67 11.64
CA THR A 43 -1.98 -44.32 12.91
C THR A 43 -0.64 -43.77 13.36
N ALA A 44 -0.72 -42.95 14.40
CA ALA A 44 0.39 -42.59 15.26
C ALA A 44 1.09 -43.85 15.76
N LYS A 45 2.42 -43.86 15.72
CA LYS A 45 3.22 -44.77 16.54
C LYS A 45 4.42 -44.00 17.07
N TRP A 46 4.24 -43.52 18.29
CA TRP A 46 5.29 -43.11 19.21
C TRP A 46 6.25 -44.29 19.42
N GLN A 47 7.54 -44.09 19.13
CA GLN A 47 8.66 -44.91 19.60
C GLN A 47 9.82 -43.93 19.88
N SER A 48 9.98 -43.50 21.12
CA SER A 48 10.86 -44.12 22.14
C SER A 48 12.34 -44.03 21.79
N TYR A 49 12.99 -43.13 22.52
CA TYR A 49 14.42 -42.85 22.65
C TYR A 49 15.34 -44.08 22.59
N LYS A 50 16.41 -43.97 21.81
CA LYS A 50 17.70 -44.60 22.12
C LYS A 50 18.84 -43.76 21.53
N ASP A 51 19.63 -43.16 22.42
CA ASP A 51 21.01 -42.74 22.19
C ASP A 51 21.81 -43.93 21.64
N GLU A 52 22.56 -43.71 20.57
CA GLU A 52 24.02 -43.89 20.54
C GLU A 52 24.56 -43.64 19.12
N SER A 53 25.81 -43.15 19.10
CA SER A 53 26.72 -42.95 17.95
C SER A 53 26.68 -41.61 17.24
N GLU A 54 27.53 -40.72 17.77
CA GLU A 54 28.32 -39.76 17.00
C GLU A 54 28.89 -40.42 15.73
N SER A 55 28.33 -40.10 14.56
CA SER A 55 29.09 -40.10 13.31
C SER A 55 28.99 -38.71 12.70
N ASP A 56 30.18 -38.10 12.62
CA ASP A 56 30.46 -36.81 12.02
C ASP A 56 30.42 -36.93 10.49
N ASP A 57 29.22 -37.20 9.97
CA ASP A 57 28.91 -37.10 8.56
C ASP A 57 28.00 -35.88 8.40
N GLU A 58 28.60 -34.74 8.03
CA GLU A 58 27.89 -33.60 7.44
C GLU A 58 27.16 -34.10 6.17
N GLN A 59 25.99 -34.70 6.37
CA GLN A 59 25.04 -34.88 5.29
C GLN A 59 24.65 -33.48 4.84
N ASP A 60 25.08 -33.13 3.63
CA ASP A 60 24.50 -32.07 2.82
C ASP A 60 22.97 -32.18 2.90
N PHE A 61 22.38 -31.45 3.85
CA PHE A 61 20.94 -31.38 4.03
C PHE A 61 20.39 -30.72 2.77
N LYS A 62 19.99 -31.56 1.81
CA LYS A 62 19.31 -31.14 0.59
C LYS A 62 18.18 -30.21 0.98
N PRO A 63 18.05 -29.04 0.35
CA PRO A 63 16.99 -28.10 0.64
C PRO A 63 15.64 -28.81 0.65
N CYS A 64 14.90 -28.69 1.76
CA CYS A 64 13.46 -28.91 1.74
C CYS A 64 12.84 -27.70 1.02
N ALA A 65 12.99 -27.64 -0.30
CA ALA A 65 12.07 -26.84 -1.10
C ALA A 65 10.68 -27.47 -0.90
N SER A 66 9.69 -26.63 -0.53
CA SER A 66 8.31 -27.07 -0.33
C SER A 66 7.85 -27.85 -1.56
N ARG A 67 6.97 -28.83 -1.38
CA ARG A 67 6.51 -29.68 -2.50
C ARG A 67 5.99 -28.82 -3.66
N ARG A 68 5.22 -27.79 -3.34
CA ARG A 68 4.70 -26.81 -4.29
C ARG A 68 5.80 -25.95 -4.91
N GLY A 69 6.79 -25.58 -4.12
CA GLY A 69 7.96 -24.86 -4.57
C GLY A 69 8.74 -25.61 -5.67
N LYS A 70 8.91 -26.92 -5.48
CA LYS A 70 9.54 -27.82 -6.46
C LYS A 70 8.72 -27.96 -7.73
N GLU A 71 7.41 -28.14 -7.61
CA GLU A 71 6.50 -28.26 -8.77
C GLU A 71 6.49 -26.96 -9.61
N TYR A 72 6.45 -25.81 -8.95
CA TYR A 72 6.50 -24.49 -9.60
C TYR A 72 7.86 -24.20 -10.26
N ALA A 73 8.97 -24.47 -9.57
CA ALA A 73 10.32 -24.30 -10.12
C ALA A 73 10.54 -25.19 -11.36
N ASN A 74 10.14 -26.46 -11.27
CA ASN A 74 10.25 -27.41 -12.39
C ASN A 74 9.43 -26.98 -13.60
N ALA A 75 8.20 -26.47 -13.39
CA ALA A 75 7.34 -26.00 -14.48
C ALA A 75 7.91 -24.78 -15.23
N ARG A 76 8.85 -24.04 -14.61
CA ARG A 76 9.33 -22.74 -15.11
C ARG A 76 10.81 -22.68 -15.40
N GLN A 77 11.58 -23.74 -15.13
CA GLN A 77 13.02 -23.80 -15.40
C GLN A 77 13.36 -23.36 -16.84
N GLY A 78 12.60 -23.84 -17.83
CA GLY A 78 12.81 -23.45 -19.24
C GLY A 78 12.48 -21.98 -19.58
N VAL A 79 11.72 -21.28 -18.74
CA VAL A 79 11.50 -19.82 -18.86
C VAL A 79 12.66 -19.07 -18.21
N ILE A 80 13.10 -19.51 -17.02
CA ILE A 80 14.24 -18.94 -16.29
C ILE A 80 15.52 -19.04 -17.14
N ASP A 81 15.78 -20.19 -17.76
CA ASP A 81 16.96 -20.37 -18.62
C ASP A 81 16.94 -19.41 -19.82
N ARG A 82 15.77 -19.17 -20.41
CA ARG A 82 15.60 -18.20 -21.51
C ARG A 82 15.84 -16.77 -21.04
N ILE A 83 15.36 -16.40 -19.86
CA ILE A 83 15.61 -15.09 -19.25
C ILE A 83 17.10 -14.92 -18.97
N HIS A 84 17.76 -15.90 -18.37
CA HIS A 84 19.20 -15.86 -18.09
C HIS A 84 20.04 -15.71 -19.37
N GLN A 85 19.65 -16.36 -20.47
CA GLN A 85 20.31 -16.17 -21.76
C GLN A 85 20.08 -14.78 -22.36
N ALA A 86 18.89 -14.20 -22.19
CA ALA A 86 18.54 -12.89 -22.74
C ALA A 86 19.05 -11.69 -21.91
N CYS A 87 19.14 -11.84 -20.60
CA CYS A 87 19.46 -10.79 -19.63
C CYS A 87 20.76 -10.02 -19.95
N PRO A 88 21.90 -10.68 -20.26
CA PRO A 88 23.12 -9.95 -20.60
C PRO A 88 22.95 -9.03 -21.83
N GLY A 89 22.24 -9.50 -22.85
CA GLY A 89 21.95 -8.72 -24.05
C GLY A 89 21.03 -7.53 -23.76
N LEU A 90 20.01 -7.73 -22.93
CA LEU A 90 19.09 -6.67 -22.49
C LEU A 90 19.78 -5.62 -21.60
N LEU A 91 20.66 -6.02 -20.70
CA LEU A 91 21.48 -5.11 -19.88
C LEU A 91 22.38 -4.24 -20.75
N ILE A 92 23.08 -4.82 -21.73
CA ILE A 92 23.91 -4.07 -22.67
C ILE A 92 23.05 -3.11 -23.51
N ALA A 93 21.87 -3.54 -23.94
CA ALA A 93 20.94 -2.70 -24.70
C ALA A 93 20.38 -1.56 -23.84
N HIS A 94 20.02 -1.83 -22.59
CA HIS A 94 19.57 -0.84 -21.61
C HIS A 94 20.66 0.19 -21.35
N ASP A 95 21.89 -0.23 -21.07
CA ASP A 95 23.03 0.69 -20.87
C ASP A 95 23.28 1.54 -22.11
N LYS A 96 23.20 0.96 -23.31
CA LYS A 96 23.31 1.72 -24.56
C LYS A 96 22.16 2.71 -24.73
N ALA A 97 20.93 2.32 -24.43
CA ALA A 97 19.75 3.17 -24.52
C ALA A 97 19.77 4.29 -23.47
N GLU A 98 20.17 4.00 -22.23
CA GLU A 98 20.32 4.96 -21.15
C GLU A 98 21.47 5.93 -21.45
N ASN A 99 22.60 5.45 -21.96
CA ASN A 99 23.69 6.32 -22.41
C ASN A 99 23.28 7.17 -23.61
N PHE A 100 22.51 6.61 -24.54
CA PHE A 100 21.93 7.36 -25.66
C PHE A 100 20.96 8.42 -25.14
N LEU A 101 20.03 8.08 -24.24
CA LEU A 101 19.10 9.03 -23.65
C LEU A 101 19.81 10.07 -22.78
N LYS A 102 20.86 9.72 -22.03
CA LYS A 102 21.69 10.67 -21.28
C LYS A 102 22.42 11.61 -22.24
N ARG A 103 22.98 11.09 -23.33
CA ARG A 103 23.66 11.87 -24.36
C ARG A 103 22.68 12.77 -25.11
N GLU A 104 21.52 12.23 -25.49
CA GLU A 104 20.45 12.94 -26.18
C GLU A 104 19.79 13.96 -25.27
N ASN A 105 19.53 13.63 -24.01
CA ASN A 105 19.02 14.57 -23.02
C ASN A 105 20.10 15.60 -22.65
N TYR A 106 21.39 15.26 -22.66
CA TYR A 106 22.48 16.24 -22.58
C TYR A 106 22.48 17.15 -23.80
N TYR A 107 22.35 16.61 -25.02
CA TYR A 107 22.24 17.38 -26.26
C TYR A 107 20.97 18.24 -26.27
N LEU A 108 19.83 17.72 -25.86
CA LEU A 108 18.56 18.45 -25.73
C LEU A 108 18.63 19.45 -24.58
N VAL A 109 19.30 19.20 -23.47
CA VAL A 109 19.52 20.19 -22.41
C VAL A 109 20.56 21.22 -22.83
N THR A 110 21.49 20.92 -23.75
CA THR A 110 22.46 21.89 -24.29
C THR A 110 21.98 22.62 -25.55
N LEU A 111 21.01 22.07 -26.29
CA LEU A 111 20.37 22.65 -27.49
C LEU A 111 18.99 23.26 -27.19
N LYS A 112 18.20 22.67 -26.28
CA LYS A 112 16.93 23.21 -25.71
C LYS A 112 17.08 23.86 -24.34
N ARG A 113 18.25 23.87 -23.69
CA ARG A 113 18.68 25.20 -23.27
C ARG A 113 18.91 25.87 -24.61
N PRO A 114 18.03 26.77 -25.07
CA PRO A 114 18.63 27.85 -25.83
C PRO A 114 19.83 28.22 -24.96
N ARG A 115 21.04 28.26 -25.55
CA ARG A 115 22.02 29.25 -25.09
C ARG A 115 21.19 30.41 -24.58
N ARG A 116 21.46 30.90 -23.37
CA ARG A 116 20.96 32.20 -22.94
C ARG A 116 21.28 33.19 -24.06
N ASN A 117 20.43 33.22 -25.08
CA ASN A 117 20.27 34.18 -26.14
C ASN A 117 19.34 35.26 -25.56
N PHE A 118 19.19 35.27 -24.24
CA PHE A 118 19.07 36.48 -23.49
C PHE A 118 20.30 37.34 -23.77
N VAL A 119 20.21 38.13 -24.84
CA VAL A 119 21.10 39.26 -25.11
C VAL A 119 20.68 40.35 -24.12
N GLY A 120 21.10 40.22 -22.85
CA GLY A 120 20.78 41.18 -21.79
C GLY A 120 21.07 40.67 -20.36
N THR A 121 20.65 41.45 -19.37
CA THR A 121 20.69 41.13 -17.93
C THR A 121 19.37 40.52 -17.44
N TRP A 122 19.37 39.81 -16.30
CA TRP A 122 18.12 39.37 -15.65
C TRP A 122 17.12 40.50 -15.37
N GLN A 123 17.57 41.76 -15.34
CA GLN A 123 16.72 42.94 -15.22
C GLN A 123 15.94 43.21 -16.51
N ASP A 124 16.59 43.13 -17.68
CA ASP A 124 15.94 43.32 -18.99
C ASP A 124 14.82 42.30 -19.21
N PHE A 125 15.02 41.07 -18.70
CA PHE A 125 14.00 40.01 -18.75
C PHE A 125 12.75 40.38 -17.94
N ARG A 126 12.95 40.89 -16.73
CA ARG A 126 11.85 41.32 -15.85
C ARG A 126 11.13 42.53 -16.45
N GLN A 127 11.89 43.48 -16.98
CA GLN A 127 11.33 44.66 -17.63
C GLN A 127 10.47 44.30 -18.83
N ARG A 128 10.96 43.45 -19.74
CA ARG A 128 10.20 42.99 -20.90
C ARG A 128 8.93 42.23 -20.50
N LYS A 129 9.00 41.40 -19.45
CA LYS A 129 7.84 40.72 -18.88
C LYS A 129 6.79 41.71 -18.37
N ASP A 130 7.22 42.73 -17.65
CA ASP A 130 6.34 43.77 -17.10
C ASP A 130 5.71 44.60 -18.24
N GLU A 131 6.45 44.89 -19.31
CA GLU A 131 5.95 45.56 -20.52
C GLU A 131 4.87 44.75 -21.24
N VAL A 132 5.08 43.45 -21.45
CA VAL A 132 4.07 42.55 -22.03
C VAL A 132 2.82 42.52 -21.14
N GLN A 133 2.99 42.42 -19.82
CA GLN A 133 1.87 42.44 -18.87
C GLN A 133 1.09 43.76 -18.94
N GLN A 134 1.79 44.90 -18.99
CA GLN A 134 1.16 46.20 -19.09
C GLN A 134 0.39 46.36 -20.41
N ARG A 135 0.96 45.94 -21.55
CA ARG A 135 0.29 45.99 -22.85
C ARG A 135 -0.97 45.11 -22.88
N LEU A 136 -0.92 43.92 -22.29
CA LEU A 136 -2.10 43.05 -22.16
C LEU A 136 -3.21 43.69 -21.30
N LEU A 137 -2.84 44.33 -20.19
CA LEU A 137 -3.78 45.04 -19.32
C LEU A 137 -4.33 46.32 -19.95
N GLN A 138 -3.56 46.99 -20.81
CA GLN A 138 -4.02 48.15 -21.58
C GLN A 138 -5.05 47.76 -22.65
N GLU A 139 -4.80 46.66 -23.38
CA GLU A 139 -5.74 46.16 -24.39
C GLU A 139 -6.97 45.48 -23.79
N ASN A 140 -6.81 44.84 -22.63
CA ASN A 140 -7.91 44.19 -21.90
C ASN A 140 -7.85 44.54 -20.40
N PRO A 141 -8.48 45.66 -19.99
CA PRO A 141 -8.51 46.09 -18.59
C PRO A 141 -9.18 45.09 -17.64
N ASN A 142 -10.04 44.22 -18.15
CA ASN A 142 -10.78 43.21 -17.37
C ASN A 142 -10.00 41.90 -17.18
N LEU A 143 -8.79 41.80 -17.73
CA LEU A 143 -7.96 40.61 -17.61
C LEU A 143 -7.55 40.39 -16.14
N ASP A 144 -7.82 39.19 -15.61
CA ASP A 144 -7.53 38.87 -14.21
C ASP A 144 -6.02 38.98 -13.92
N ARG A 145 -5.65 39.88 -13.01
CA ARG A 145 -4.26 40.11 -12.59
C ARG A 145 -3.62 38.86 -11.97
N LYS A 146 -4.42 37.91 -11.47
CA LYS A 146 -3.94 36.62 -10.95
C LYS A 146 -3.20 35.78 -11.99
N ILE A 147 -3.48 36.00 -13.28
CA ILE A 147 -2.78 35.33 -14.40
C ILE A 147 -1.28 35.57 -14.28
N PHE A 148 -0.86 36.82 -14.06
CA PHE A 148 0.55 37.21 -14.04
C PHE A 148 1.31 36.76 -12.78
N GLY A 149 0.56 36.52 -11.69
CA GLY A 149 1.07 35.93 -10.45
C GLY A 149 1.08 34.40 -10.44
N SER A 150 0.51 33.74 -11.45
CA SER A 150 0.43 32.28 -11.50
C SER A 150 1.78 31.63 -11.83
N GLN A 151 1.97 30.40 -11.35
CA GLN A 151 3.12 29.57 -11.69
C GLN A 151 3.19 29.22 -13.19
N TYR A 152 2.08 29.35 -13.92
CA TYR A 152 2.01 29.03 -15.34
C TYR A 152 2.46 30.17 -16.25
N TRP A 153 2.37 31.41 -15.77
CA TRP A 153 2.71 32.59 -16.58
C TRP A 153 4.10 32.49 -17.17
N PHE A 154 5.10 32.26 -16.31
CA PHE A 154 6.49 32.19 -16.73
C PHE A 154 6.72 31.16 -17.85
N ALA A 155 6.23 29.94 -17.69
CA ALA A 155 6.45 28.86 -18.64
C ALA A 155 5.77 29.10 -20.01
N GLU A 156 4.61 29.77 -20.03
CA GLU A 156 3.89 30.04 -21.29
C GLU A 156 4.49 31.24 -22.05
N VAL A 157 5.04 32.23 -21.35
CA VAL A 157 5.57 33.44 -21.98
C VAL A 157 7.07 33.43 -22.27
N GLU A 158 7.83 32.54 -21.62
CA GLU A 158 9.29 32.40 -21.77
C GLU A 158 9.73 32.40 -23.24
N ARG A 159 8.95 31.78 -24.13
CA ARG A 159 9.23 31.63 -25.57
C ARG A 159 9.34 32.95 -26.33
N PHE A 160 8.74 34.04 -25.84
CA PHE A 160 8.77 35.35 -26.49
C PHE A 160 9.28 36.46 -25.56
N LEU A 161 9.83 36.09 -24.40
CA LEU A 161 10.56 36.99 -23.50
C LEU A 161 12.06 37.12 -23.85
N SER A 162 12.55 36.42 -24.88
CA SER A 162 13.89 36.62 -25.43
C SER A 162 13.91 37.73 -26.49
N GLY A 163 14.45 38.91 -26.17
CA GLY A 163 14.60 40.04 -27.09
C GLY A 163 14.79 41.39 -26.39
N ALA A 164 14.87 42.48 -27.16
CA ALA A 164 15.00 43.86 -26.66
C ALA A 164 13.66 44.43 -26.11
N LEU A 165 13.48 45.74 -26.00
CA LEU A 165 12.23 46.36 -25.51
C LEU A 165 11.02 46.04 -26.43
N VAL A 166 9.82 45.91 -25.86
CA VAL A 166 8.59 45.61 -26.64
C VAL A 166 8.10 46.87 -27.36
N ASN A 167 8.62 47.12 -28.56
CA ASN A 167 8.10 48.17 -29.45
C ASN A 167 6.80 47.73 -30.16
N ASP A 168 6.13 48.63 -30.89
CA ASP A 168 4.82 48.33 -31.50
C ASP A 168 4.88 47.25 -32.60
N GLU A 169 5.98 47.19 -33.36
CA GLU A 169 6.22 46.15 -34.37
C GLU A 169 6.37 44.76 -33.73
N GLU A 170 7.18 44.69 -32.67
CA GLU A 170 7.38 43.46 -31.91
C GLU A 170 6.11 43.04 -31.17
N TRP A 171 5.37 44.00 -30.60
CA TRP A 171 4.08 43.76 -29.99
C TRP A 171 3.13 43.10 -31.00
N THR A 172 3.03 43.64 -32.21
CA THR A 172 2.15 43.08 -33.26
C THR A 172 2.51 41.63 -33.58
N ARG A 173 3.80 41.26 -33.53
CA ARG A 173 4.27 39.89 -33.74
C ARG A 173 3.91 38.94 -32.59
N ILE A 174 4.04 39.38 -31.35
CA ILE A 174 3.85 38.52 -30.17
C ILE A 174 2.42 38.56 -29.61
N LYS A 175 1.62 39.57 -29.97
CA LYS A 175 0.28 39.84 -29.43
C LYS A 175 -0.62 38.61 -29.44
N THR A 176 -0.75 37.94 -30.58
CA THR A 176 -1.60 36.75 -30.72
C THR A 176 -1.12 35.62 -29.79
N GLN A 177 0.19 35.45 -29.63
CA GLN A 177 0.77 34.44 -28.74
C GLN A 177 0.57 34.79 -27.27
N ALA A 178 0.71 36.06 -26.91
CA ALA A 178 0.50 36.57 -25.55
C ALA A 178 -0.97 36.41 -25.12
N HIS A 179 -1.93 36.79 -25.97
CA HIS A 179 -3.36 36.57 -25.72
C HIS A 179 -3.71 35.07 -25.65
N ALA A 180 -3.13 34.24 -26.53
CA ALA A 180 -3.31 32.79 -26.47
C ALA A 180 -2.72 32.18 -25.19
N ALA A 181 -1.58 32.69 -24.69
CA ALA A 181 -1.01 32.28 -23.42
C ALA A 181 -1.93 32.66 -22.25
N CYS A 182 -2.47 33.89 -22.22
CA CYS A 182 -3.46 34.29 -21.23
C CYS A 182 -4.68 33.38 -21.23
N ALA A 183 -5.26 33.09 -22.41
CA ALA A 183 -6.42 32.19 -22.51
C ALA A 183 -6.12 30.79 -21.94
N LYS A 184 -4.95 30.21 -22.26
CA LYS A 184 -4.53 28.93 -21.67
C LYS A 184 -4.39 28.98 -20.16
N ILE A 185 -3.81 30.07 -19.63
CA ILE A 185 -3.61 30.22 -18.19
C ILE A 185 -4.93 30.44 -17.48
N VAL A 186 -5.88 31.18 -18.06
CA VAL A 186 -7.23 31.33 -17.51
C VAL A 186 -7.89 29.96 -17.36
N SER A 187 -7.85 29.11 -18.39
CA SER A 187 -8.41 27.76 -18.30
C SER A 187 -7.70 26.90 -17.24
N LYS A 188 -6.37 27.02 -17.10
CA LYS A 188 -5.59 26.32 -16.05
C LYS A 188 -5.96 26.80 -14.65
N LEU A 189 -6.08 28.12 -14.45
CA LEU A 189 -6.47 28.71 -13.16
C LEU A 189 -7.91 28.34 -12.79
N ALA A 190 -8.83 28.29 -13.75
CA ALA A 190 -10.18 27.83 -13.53
C ALA A 190 -10.20 26.35 -13.10
N ALA A 191 -9.41 25.49 -13.75
CA ALA A 191 -9.27 24.08 -13.39
C ALA A 191 -8.63 23.90 -11.99
N ASP A 192 -7.61 24.69 -11.66
CA ASP A 192 -6.97 24.67 -10.34
C ASP A 192 -7.93 25.10 -9.23
N LYS A 193 -8.69 26.19 -9.47
CA LYS A 193 -9.72 26.65 -8.54
C LYS A 193 -10.77 25.56 -8.32
N LEU A 194 -11.24 24.93 -9.40
CA LEU A 194 -12.18 23.81 -9.31
C LEU A 194 -11.62 22.66 -8.48
N ALA A 195 -10.34 22.32 -8.69
CA ALA A 195 -9.67 21.27 -7.92
C ALA A 195 -9.46 21.67 -6.44
N ASP A 196 -9.19 22.94 -6.15
CA ASP A 196 -9.13 23.48 -4.79
C ASP A 196 -10.48 23.39 -4.08
N ASP A 197 -11.55 23.80 -4.75
CA ASP A 197 -12.92 23.74 -4.22
C ASP A 197 -13.32 22.29 -3.92
N GLN A 198 -13.05 21.34 -4.84
CA GLN A 198 -13.25 19.90 -4.61
C GLN A 198 -12.45 19.38 -3.42
N ARG A 199 -11.16 19.76 -3.31
CA ARG A 199 -10.31 19.37 -2.19
C ARG A 199 -10.84 19.90 -0.86
N HIS A 200 -11.41 21.09 -0.85
CA HIS A 200 -12.02 21.67 0.35
C HIS A 200 -13.25 20.86 0.77
N GLN A 201 -14.20 20.62 -0.15
CA GLN A 201 -15.40 19.82 0.11
C GLN A 201 -15.06 18.40 0.60
N MET A 202 -14.09 17.74 -0.03
CA MET A 202 -13.61 16.42 0.44
C MET A 202 -13.12 16.47 1.88
N ARG A 203 -12.40 17.52 2.30
CA ARG A 203 -11.92 17.63 3.68
C ARG A 203 -13.05 17.84 4.68
N GLU A 204 -14.08 18.58 4.32
CA GLU A 204 -15.25 18.81 5.18
C GLU A 204 -16.00 17.52 5.49
N LEU A 205 -16.03 16.57 4.54
CA LEU A 205 -16.63 15.25 4.74
C LEU A 205 -15.90 14.40 5.79
N ARG A 206 -14.67 14.75 6.20
CA ARG A 206 -13.88 13.92 7.12
C ARG A 206 -14.53 13.77 8.48
N ALA A 207 -15.10 14.85 9.03
CA ALA A 207 -15.78 14.80 10.31
C ALA A 207 -17.01 13.87 10.26
N ARG A 208 -17.78 13.95 9.16
CA ARG A 208 -18.96 13.11 8.95
C ARG A 208 -18.61 11.63 8.80
N TYR A 209 -17.54 11.33 8.06
CA TYR A 209 -16.99 9.97 7.97
C TYR A 209 -16.52 9.43 9.32
N ASN A 210 -15.78 10.22 10.11
CA ASN A 210 -15.33 9.79 11.43
C ASN A 210 -16.51 9.51 12.37
N ASN A 211 -17.57 10.32 12.32
CA ASN A 211 -18.79 10.08 13.09
C ASN A 211 -19.48 8.78 12.65
N LEU A 212 -19.64 8.57 11.34
CA LEU A 212 -20.19 7.33 10.79
C LEU A 212 -19.38 6.10 11.22
N LEU A 213 -18.06 6.20 11.28
CA LEU A 213 -17.18 5.13 11.75
C LEU A 213 -17.36 4.87 13.25
N ASN A 214 -17.53 5.92 14.06
CA ASN A 214 -17.76 5.80 15.50
C ASN A 214 -19.12 5.17 15.82
N ASP A 215 -20.14 5.44 15.00
CA ASP A 215 -21.48 4.87 15.11
C ASP A 215 -21.51 3.36 14.82
N LEU A 216 -20.50 2.83 14.12
CA LEU A 216 -20.38 1.40 13.85
C LEU A 216 -19.84 0.64 15.08
N PRO A 217 -20.28 -0.61 15.31
CA PRO A 217 -19.67 -1.51 16.29
C PRO A 217 -18.16 -1.64 16.07
N GLU A 218 -17.38 -1.77 17.14
CA GLU A 218 -15.91 -1.76 17.05
C GLU A 218 -15.35 -2.84 16.12
N THR A 219 -16.00 -4.01 16.08
CA THR A 219 -15.67 -5.14 15.20
C THR A 219 -15.94 -4.85 13.72
N ALA A 220 -16.89 -3.96 13.41
CA ALA A 220 -17.25 -3.57 12.06
C ALA A 220 -16.37 -2.44 11.50
N ARG A 221 -15.79 -1.60 12.37
CA ARG A 221 -14.98 -0.43 11.97
C ARG A 221 -13.83 -0.76 11.00
N PRO A 222 -13.04 -1.84 11.19
CA PRO A 222 -11.97 -2.17 10.26
C PRO A 222 -12.45 -2.41 8.82
N PHE A 223 -13.65 -2.95 8.65
CA PHE A 223 -14.21 -3.30 7.34
C PHE A 223 -14.75 -2.10 6.56
N ALA A 224 -14.88 -0.93 7.18
CA ALA A 224 -15.15 0.30 6.45
C ALA A 224 -13.93 0.67 5.57
N PRO A 225 -14.13 1.24 4.38
CA PRO A 225 -13.02 1.74 3.57
C PRO A 225 -12.29 2.87 4.31
N VAL A 226 -10.98 3.00 4.08
CA VAL A 226 -10.25 4.21 4.51
C VAL A 226 -10.83 5.45 3.83
N PHE A 227 -10.66 6.63 4.42
CA PHE A 227 -11.35 7.84 3.97
C PHE A 227 -11.15 8.16 2.49
N THR A 228 -9.95 7.95 1.93
CA THR A 228 -9.73 8.18 0.51
C THR A 228 -10.55 7.27 -0.37
N ASP A 229 -10.70 6.01 0.02
CA ASP A 229 -11.49 5.04 -0.75
C ASP A 229 -13.00 5.25 -0.45
N PHE A 230 -13.38 5.67 0.76
CA PHE A 230 -14.76 6.13 1.08
C PHE A 230 -15.24 7.25 0.16
N LEU A 231 -14.36 8.22 -0.17
CA LEU A 231 -14.69 9.30 -1.11
C LEU A 231 -15.02 8.80 -2.54
N LEU A 232 -14.68 7.56 -2.89
CA LEU A 232 -14.97 6.97 -4.19
C LEU A 232 -16.33 6.27 -4.26
N LEU A 233 -17.01 6.09 -3.13
CA LEU A 233 -18.37 5.54 -3.11
C LEU A 233 -19.32 6.43 -3.93
N PRO A 234 -20.18 5.87 -4.80
CA PRO A 234 -21.02 6.65 -5.70
C PRO A 234 -21.84 7.72 -5.00
N SER A 235 -22.49 7.38 -3.88
CA SER A 235 -23.30 8.33 -3.10
C SER A 235 -22.45 9.44 -2.49
N VAL A 236 -21.26 9.11 -1.97
CA VAL A 236 -20.31 10.09 -1.41
C VAL A 236 -19.71 10.98 -2.50
N LYS A 237 -19.47 10.42 -3.68
CA LYS A 237 -18.87 11.13 -4.82
C LYS A 237 -19.69 12.34 -5.23
N THR A 238 -21.02 12.24 -5.15
CA THR A 238 -21.93 13.35 -5.45
C THR A 238 -21.77 14.54 -4.50
N LEU A 239 -21.32 14.30 -3.26
CA LEU A 239 -21.23 15.32 -2.21
C LEU A 239 -20.04 16.27 -2.36
N TRP A 240 -19.00 15.87 -3.08
CA TRP A 240 -17.82 16.71 -3.33
C TRP A 240 -17.70 17.14 -4.80
N VAL A 241 -18.79 17.04 -5.57
CA VAL A 241 -18.88 17.63 -6.90
C VAL A 241 -18.94 19.16 -6.76
N PRO A 242 -18.24 19.92 -7.61
CA PRO A 242 -18.26 21.38 -7.57
C PRO A 242 -19.68 21.94 -7.61
N GLY A 243 -19.96 22.90 -6.72
CA GLY A 243 -21.26 23.58 -6.63
C GLY A 243 -22.27 22.94 -5.68
N VAL A 244 -21.98 21.75 -5.13
CA VAL A 244 -22.80 21.14 -4.07
C VAL A 244 -22.36 21.65 -2.70
N HIS A 245 -23.27 22.20 -1.91
CA HIS A 245 -22.99 22.55 -0.52
C HIS A 245 -23.49 21.43 0.40
N VAL A 246 -22.59 20.84 1.19
CA VAL A 246 -22.93 19.70 2.06
C VAL A 246 -23.36 20.20 3.43
N ASP A 247 -24.63 20.57 3.54
CA ASP A 247 -25.29 20.81 4.82
C ASP A 247 -25.75 19.50 5.48
N ASP A 248 -26.28 19.59 6.70
CA ASP A 248 -26.76 18.43 7.46
C ASP A 248 -27.96 17.76 6.79
N ALA A 249 -28.80 18.52 6.09
CA ALA A 249 -29.94 17.99 5.37
C ALA A 249 -29.50 17.13 4.16
N THR A 250 -28.53 17.63 3.38
CA THR A 250 -27.96 16.92 2.22
C THR A 250 -27.24 15.65 2.67
N TRP A 251 -26.49 15.72 3.77
CA TRP A 251 -25.86 14.53 4.36
C TRP A 251 -26.89 13.50 4.83
N ALA A 252 -27.92 13.94 5.57
CA ALA A 252 -28.97 13.04 6.07
C ALA A 252 -29.75 12.35 4.94
N ALA A 253 -29.97 13.03 3.81
CA ALA A 253 -30.62 12.46 2.65
C ALA A 253 -29.78 11.38 1.95
N GLN A 254 -28.45 11.53 1.91
CA GLN A 254 -27.53 10.56 1.30
C GLN A 254 -27.15 9.41 2.25
N LEU A 255 -27.29 9.60 3.56
CA LEU A 255 -26.83 8.65 4.56
C LEU A 255 -27.39 7.22 4.41
N PRO A 256 -28.69 6.99 4.06
CA PRO A 256 -29.19 5.64 3.82
C PRO A 256 -28.48 4.92 2.69
N LEU A 257 -28.25 5.61 1.55
CA LEU A 257 -27.54 5.05 0.40
C LEU A 257 -26.07 4.79 0.74
N ILE A 258 -25.42 5.70 1.47
CA ILE A 258 -24.05 5.50 1.94
C ILE A 258 -23.95 4.25 2.84
N LYS A 259 -24.93 4.00 3.70
CA LYS A 259 -24.95 2.81 4.57
C LYS A 259 -25.12 1.52 3.77
N GLU A 260 -26.03 1.50 2.80
CA GLU A 260 -26.22 0.39 1.87
C GLU A 260 -24.92 0.08 1.10
N GLU A 261 -24.32 1.10 0.47
CA GLU A 261 -23.05 0.96 -0.26
C GLU A 261 -21.89 0.50 0.65
N LEU A 262 -21.89 0.91 1.94
CA LEU A 262 -20.90 0.44 2.90
C LEU A 262 -21.08 -1.02 3.26
N ASP A 263 -22.31 -1.49 3.44
CA ASP A 263 -22.56 -2.90 3.74
C ASP A 263 -22.22 -3.80 2.54
N ASP A 264 -22.55 -3.36 1.32
CA ASP A 264 -22.12 -4.02 0.08
C ASP A 264 -20.59 -4.07 -0.03
N TYR A 265 -19.92 -2.94 0.19
CA TYR A 265 -18.46 -2.88 0.17
C TYR A 265 -17.83 -3.85 1.17
N ARG A 266 -18.37 -3.96 2.38
CA ARG A 266 -17.86 -4.85 3.44
C ARG A 266 -17.99 -6.31 3.03
N LEU A 267 -19.11 -6.70 2.44
CA LEU A 267 -19.33 -8.06 1.92
C LEU A 267 -18.36 -8.36 0.77
N GLU A 268 -18.28 -7.47 -0.22
CA GLU A 268 -17.40 -7.63 -1.38
C GLU A 268 -15.92 -7.70 -0.98
N LEU A 269 -15.50 -6.93 0.02
CA LEU A 269 -14.13 -6.94 0.55
C LEU A 269 -13.75 -8.31 1.12
N VAL A 270 -14.66 -8.96 1.85
CA VAL A 270 -14.44 -10.28 2.44
C VAL A 270 -14.41 -11.35 1.36
N LEU A 271 -15.34 -11.29 0.41
CA LEU A 271 -15.33 -12.17 -0.77
C LEU A 271 -14.05 -12.01 -1.60
N HIS A 272 -13.58 -10.78 -1.79
CA HIS A 272 -12.32 -10.47 -2.47
C HIS A 272 -11.14 -11.10 -1.73
N ALA A 273 -11.03 -10.89 -0.41
CA ALA A 273 -9.96 -11.49 0.39
C ALA A 273 -9.96 -13.02 0.31
N ARG A 274 -11.14 -13.65 0.38
CA ARG A 274 -11.28 -15.10 0.26
C ARG A 274 -10.85 -15.62 -1.12
N ARG A 275 -11.23 -14.92 -2.20
CA ARG A 275 -10.78 -15.25 -3.56
C ARG A 275 -9.26 -15.15 -3.70
N GLU A 276 -8.66 -14.09 -3.16
CA GLU A 276 -7.19 -13.92 -3.18
C GLU A 276 -6.48 -15.05 -2.43
N ILE A 277 -7.00 -15.45 -1.27
CA ILE A 277 -6.46 -16.57 -0.49
C ILE A 277 -6.55 -17.86 -1.30
N LEU A 278 -7.75 -18.24 -1.75
CA LEU A 278 -7.95 -19.47 -2.53
C LEU A 278 -7.14 -19.49 -3.82
N ALA A 279 -7.00 -18.36 -4.51
CA ALA A 279 -6.18 -18.27 -5.71
C ALA A 279 -4.68 -18.51 -5.43
N ALA A 280 -4.18 -18.10 -4.26
CA ALA A 280 -2.79 -18.30 -3.88
C ALA A 280 -2.56 -19.69 -3.25
N THR A 281 -3.53 -20.24 -2.51
CA THR A 281 -3.35 -21.45 -1.70
C THR A 281 -3.89 -22.71 -2.36
N SER A 282 -4.85 -22.64 -3.27
CA SER A 282 -5.43 -23.82 -3.94
C SER A 282 -4.69 -24.14 -5.24
N ASP A 283 -4.53 -25.43 -5.55
CA ASP A 283 -4.03 -25.86 -6.87
C ASP A 283 -5.20 -25.86 -7.87
N PRO A 284 -5.11 -25.10 -8.99
CA PRO A 284 -6.15 -25.08 -10.01
C PRO A 284 -6.46 -26.45 -10.61
N ALA A 285 -5.53 -27.42 -10.54
CA ALA A 285 -5.76 -28.79 -11.01
C ALA A 285 -6.65 -29.62 -10.07
N THR A 286 -6.89 -29.15 -8.84
CA THR A 286 -7.68 -29.84 -7.81
C THR A 286 -8.98 -29.14 -7.44
N GLN A 287 -9.30 -28.00 -8.09
CA GLN A 287 -10.57 -27.30 -7.85
C GLN A 287 -11.75 -28.20 -8.21
N THR A 288 -12.53 -28.56 -7.21
CA THR A 288 -13.79 -29.28 -7.35
C THR A 288 -14.96 -28.31 -7.34
N GLN A 289 -16.09 -28.72 -7.90
CA GLN A 289 -17.30 -27.89 -7.96
C GLN A 289 -17.79 -27.48 -6.55
N ASP A 290 -17.48 -28.29 -5.53
CA ASP A 290 -17.75 -28.03 -4.10
C ASP A 290 -16.96 -26.82 -3.52
N ASP A 291 -15.86 -26.38 -4.15
CA ASP A 291 -15.10 -25.19 -3.72
C ASP A 291 -15.86 -23.88 -4.02
N ALA A 292 -16.82 -23.93 -4.96
CA ALA A 292 -17.74 -22.83 -5.24
C ALA A 292 -18.84 -22.72 -4.18
N ASP A 293 -19.30 -23.85 -3.63
CA ASP A 293 -20.35 -23.89 -2.60
C ASP A 293 -19.81 -23.48 -1.22
N ALA A 294 -18.51 -23.70 -0.95
CA ALA A 294 -17.86 -23.17 0.24
C ALA A 294 -17.93 -21.63 0.31
N MET A 295 -18.06 -20.94 -0.83
CA MET A 295 -18.23 -19.49 -0.92
C MET A 295 -19.66 -19.02 -0.53
N GLU A 296 -20.61 -19.91 -0.25
CA GLU A 296 -21.98 -19.54 0.15
C GLU A 296 -22.11 -19.34 1.68
N ASP A 297 -21.24 -19.95 2.51
CA ASP A 297 -21.27 -19.77 3.97
C ASP A 297 -20.45 -18.55 4.42
N VAL A 298 -20.75 -17.38 3.84
CA VAL A 298 -20.04 -16.09 4.07
C VAL A 298 -20.70 -15.27 5.20
N ASN A 299 -21.74 -15.82 5.83
CA ASN A 299 -22.54 -15.11 6.83
C ASN A 299 -21.81 -14.91 8.18
N SER A 300 -20.67 -15.57 8.38
CA SER A 300 -19.78 -15.33 9.52
C SER A 300 -18.55 -14.54 9.08
N LEU A 301 -18.53 -13.23 9.37
CA LEU A 301 -17.33 -12.39 9.27
C LEU A 301 -16.19 -12.84 10.21
N ASP A 302 -16.49 -13.77 11.12
CA ASP A 302 -15.59 -14.33 12.14
C ASP A 302 -15.22 -15.79 11.82
N ASP A 303 -15.08 -16.10 10.53
CA ASP A 303 -14.74 -17.45 10.10
C ASP A 303 -13.35 -17.84 10.64
N ALA A 304 -13.29 -18.98 11.33
CA ALA A 304 -12.05 -19.62 11.78
C ALA A 304 -11.03 -19.75 10.63
N PHE A 305 -11.52 -19.86 9.38
CA PHE A 305 -10.71 -19.79 8.17
C PHE A 305 -9.80 -18.56 8.13
N SER A 306 -10.32 -17.36 8.42
CA SER A 306 -9.57 -16.09 8.30
C SER A 306 -8.52 -15.90 9.39
N GLN A 307 -8.55 -16.74 10.45
CA GLN A 307 -7.58 -16.71 11.55
C GLN A 307 -6.38 -17.63 11.31
N LEU A 308 -6.48 -18.56 10.35
CA LEU A 308 -5.40 -19.46 9.99
C LEU A 308 -4.26 -18.72 9.32
N ALA A 309 -3.02 -19.12 9.62
CA ALA A 309 -1.80 -18.58 9.03
C ALA A 309 -1.79 -18.72 7.51
N THR A 310 -2.31 -19.84 7.00
CA THR A 310 -2.46 -20.11 5.56
C THR A 310 -3.43 -19.15 4.86
N SER A 311 -4.32 -18.51 5.62
CA SER A 311 -5.30 -17.54 5.13
C SER A 311 -4.87 -16.08 5.31
N PHE A 312 -3.62 -15.83 5.71
CA PHE A 312 -3.16 -14.46 5.90
C PHE A 312 -3.14 -13.69 4.59
N VAL A 313 -3.53 -12.43 4.69
CA VAL A 313 -3.51 -11.48 3.57
C VAL A 313 -2.52 -10.36 3.86
N CYS A 314 -2.20 -9.57 2.85
CA CYS A 314 -1.30 -8.43 2.92
C CYS A 314 -2.02 -7.12 2.60
N CYS A 315 -1.57 -6.03 3.23
CA CYS A 315 -1.97 -4.68 2.89
C CYS A 315 -1.48 -4.29 1.49
N ALA A 316 -2.36 -4.07 0.52
CA ALA A 316 -2.02 -3.79 -0.88
C ALA A 316 -1.78 -2.30 -1.19
N PHE A 317 -1.63 -1.44 -0.17
CA PHE A 317 -1.17 -0.07 -0.40
C PHE A 317 0.23 -0.05 -0.98
N ALA A 318 0.43 0.76 -2.02
CA ALA A 318 1.71 0.86 -2.71
C ALA A 318 2.84 1.24 -1.74
N GLY A 319 3.91 0.43 -1.72
CA GLY A 319 5.04 0.61 -0.81
C GLY A 319 4.80 0.17 0.63
N CYS A 320 3.73 -0.59 0.92
CA CYS A 320 3.47 -1.19 2.22
C CYS A 320 3.93 -2.67 2.27
N PRO A 321 4.70 -3.11 3.29
CA PRO A 321 5.24 -2.31 4.39
C PRO A 321 6.36 -1.37 3.91
N SER A 322 6.46 -0.20 4.54
CA SER A 322 7.49 0.80 4.19
C SER A 322 8.90 0.26 4.45
N LYS A 323 9.85 0.51 3.52
CA LYS A 323 11.31 0.29 3.75
C LYS A 323 11.82 1.03 4.98
N LYS A 324 11.16 2.13 5.34
CA LYS A 324 11.43 2.83 6.58
C LYS A 324 10.77 2.01 7.69
N GLY A 325 11.49 0.99 8.18
CA GLY A 325 11.36 0.63 9.59
C GLY A 325 11.56 1.88 10.47
N PRO A 326 11.42 1.79 11.81
CA PRO A 326 11.75 2.92 12.68
C PRO A 326 13.10 3.47 12.23
N ILE A 327 13.10 4.73 11.82
CA ILE A 327 14.24 5.38 11.17
C ILE A 327 15.45 5.21 12.09
N ARG A 328 16.36 4.28 11.78
CA ARG A 328 17.65 4.15 12.49
C ARG A 328 18.58 5.35 12.25
N HIS A 329 18.11 6.38 11.56
CA HIS A 329 18.82 7.64 11.33
C HIS A 329 18.17 8.80 12.08
N SER A 330 18.40 8.87 13.38
CA SER A 330 18.42 10.15 14.10
C SER A 330 19.03 9.96 15.49
N TYR A 331 20.34 9.80 15.55
CA TYR A 331 21.16 10.02 16.76
C TYR A 331 20.98 11.44 17.36
N TYR A 332 20.19 12.32 16.74
CA TYR A 332 19.85 13.66 17.21
C TYR A 332 18.36 13.89 17.55
N ARG A 333 17.49 12.88 17.49
CA ARG A 333 16.16 12.97 18.12
C ARG A 333 16.21 12.10 19.35
N ARG A 334 16.34 12.73 20.52
CA ARG A 334 15.85 12.14 21.76
C ARG A 334 14.47 11.58 21.43
N ALA A 335 14.36 10.26 21.44
CA ALA A 335 13.09 9.58 21.36
C ALA A 335 12.23 10.21 22.45
N SER A 336 11.14 10.84 22.05
CA SER A 336 10.01 10.97 22.97
C SER A 336 9.64 9.54 23.35
N PRO A 337 9.56 9.17 24.64
CA PRO A 337 9.27 7.80 25.06
C PRO A 337 7.93 7.25 24.53
N ASN A 338 7.07 8.12 23.98
CA ASN A 338 5.65 7.81 23.73
C ASN A 338 5.23 7.76 22.25
N SER A 339 6.14 7.68 21.26
CA SER A 339 5.67 7.71 19.85
C SER A 339 6.53 6.96 18.82
N VAL A 340 6.77 5.65 19.00
CA VAL A 340 7.32 4.81 17.93
C VAL A 340 6.54 3.51 17.84
N GLU A 341 5.26 3.62 17.49
CA GLU A 341 4.47 2.48 17.04
C GLU A 341 5.13 1.90 15.77
N ASP A 342 5.32 0.58 15.69
CA ASP A 342 5.97 -0.02 14.52
C ASP A 342 5.02 0.05 13.31
N PRO A 343 5.38 0.77 12.22
CA PRO A 343 4.58 0.81 10.99
C PRO A 343 4.43 -0.56 10.30
N ARG A 344 5.07 -1.61 10.82
CA ARG A 344 4.97 -3.00 10.38
C ARG A 344 4.00 -3.83 11.23
N GLU A 345 3.32 -3.25 12.21
CA GLU A 345 2.31 -4.00 12.94
C GLU A 345 1.07 -4.23 12.05
N GLY A 346 0.67 -5.49 11.90
CA GLY A 346 -0.57 -5.90 11.22
C GLY A 346 -0.60 -5.71 9.70
N TRP A 347 0.50 -5.38 9.01
CA TRP A 347 0.46 -5.24 7.54
C TRP A 347 0.23 -6.57 6.80
N ILE A 348 0.52 -7.68 7.48
CA ILE A 348 0.26 -9.06 7.08
C ILE A 348 -0.34 -9.79 8.28
N GLY A 349 -1.30 -10.69 8.04
CA GLY A 349 -1.99 -11.42 9.10
C GLY A 349 -3.43 -11.75 8.73
N PRO A 350 -4.26 -12.05 9.73
CA PRO A 350 -5.71 -12.15 9.56
C PRO A 350 -6.27 -10.90 8.88
N LEU A 351 -7.35 -11.05 8.11
CA LEU A 351 -7.96 -9.94 7.37
C LEU A 351 -8.24 -8.73 8.28
N VAL A 352 -8.82 -8.95 9.46
CA VAL A 352 -9.13 -7.89 10.42
C VAL A 352 -7.89 -7.08 10.85
N ASP A 353 -6.74 -7.73 11.03
CA ASP A 353 -5.49 -7.05 11.42
C ASP A 353 -4.96 -6.18 10.29
N VAL A 354 -5.04 -6.68 9.06
CA VAL A 354 -4.62 -5.94 7.85
C VAL A 354 -5.51 -4.72 7.64
N LEU A 355 -6.80 -4.85 7.89
CA LEU A 355 -7.74 -3.73 7.82
C LEU A 355 -7.51 -2.70 8.94
N LYS A 356 -7.27 -3.14 10.19
CA LYS A 356 -6.85 -2.25 11.28
C LYS A 356 -5.55 -1.50 10.93
N HIS A 357 -4.57 -2.20 10.34
CA HIS A 357 -3.35 -1.58 9.82
C HIS A 357 -3.65 -0.52 8.74
N GLN A 358 -4.57 -0.79 7.81
CA GLN A 358 -4.98 0.18 6.79
C GLN A 358 -5.54 1.45 7.42
N HIS A 359 -6.43 1.32 8.39
CA HIS A 359 -6.98 2.47 9.12
C HIS A 359 -5.92 3.24 9.90
N ARG A 360 -5.00 2.55 10.57
CA ARG A 360 -3.96 3.20 11.38
C ARG A 360 -2.93 3.96 10.55
N PHE A 361 -2.46 3.37 9.45
CA PHE A 361 -1.30 3.90 8.71
C PHE A 361 -1.64 4.56 7.37
N HIS A 362 -2.79 4.25 6.77
CA HIS A 362 -3.16 4.74 5.43
C HIS A 362 -4.36 5.70 5.43
N ASN A 363 -5.07 5.85 6.57
CA ASN A 363 -6.23 6.73 6.69
C ASN A 363 -5.91 8.18 7.07
N SER A 364 -4.65 8.63 6.91
CA SER A 364 -4.21 9.99 7.27
C SER A 364 -4.52 11.04 6.20
N PHE A 365 -4.79 10.62 4.97
CA PHE A 365 -5.11 11.54 3.88
C PHE A 365 -6.52 12.10 4.01
N SER A 366 -6.66 13.40 3.75
CA SER A 366 -7.93 14.14 3.88
C SER A 366 -8.56 14.52 2.53
N TYR A 367 -7.97 14.10 1.41
CA TYR A 367 -8.52 14.33 0.07
C TYR A 367 -7.93 13.34 -0.94
N LEU A 368 -8.64 13.14 -2.05
CA LEU A 368 -8.20 12.32 -3.17
C LEU A 368 -7.30 13.10 -4.15
N PRO A 369 -6.15 12.56 -4.57
CA PRO A 369 -5.42 13.09 -5.71
C PRO A 369 -6.27 13.07 -6.99
N THR A 370 -6.13 14.08 -7.86
CA THR A 370 -6.94 14.24 -9.08
C THR A 370 -6.92 13.02 -10.01
N HIS A 371 -5.81 12.28 -10.08
CA HIS A 371 -5.72 11.06 -10.89
C HIS A 371 -6.56 9.90 -10.33
N LYS A 372 -6.76 9.85 -9.00
CA LYS A 372 -7.56 8.81 -8.32
C LYS A 372 -9.04 9.15 -8.29
N ALA A 373 -9.41 10.43 -8.33
CA ALA A 373 -10.81 10.89 -8.35
C ALA A 373 -11.63 10.37 -9.54
N LYS A 374 -10.97 9.84 -10.58
CA LYS A 374 -11.61 9.26 -11.76
C LYS A 374 -12.08 7.82 -11.56
N ALA A 375 -11.66 7.12 -10.50
CA ALA A 375 -12.13 5.77 -10.23
C ALA A 375 -13.66 5.76 -10.03
N SER A 376 -14.31 4.70 -10.53
CA SER A 376 -15.76 4.51 -10.42
C SER A 376 -16.18 3.89 -9.10
N TYR A 377 -15.29 3.13 -8.46
CA TYR A 377 -15.54 2.40 -7.22
C TYR A 377 -14.25 2.32 -6.38
N PRO A 378 -14.31 2.24 -5.03
CA PRO A 378 -13.15 2.01 -4.19
C PRO A 378 -12.44 0.69 -4.53
N PRO A 379 -11.11 0.70 -4.75
CA PRO A 379 -10.36 -0.54 -4.92
C PRO A 379 -10.20 -1.27 -3.58
N PHE A 380 -10.27 -2.60 -3.59
CA PHE A 380 -9.90 -3.40 -2.42
C PHE A 380 -8.40 -3.38 -2.21
N ARG A 381 -7.97 -2.99 -1.01
CA ARG A 381 -6.56 -2.78 -0.63
C ARG A 381 -5.96 -4.00 0.06
N VAL A 382 -6.43 -5.18 -0.31
CA VAL A 382 -6.01 -6.47 0.25
C VAL A 382 -5.54 -7.36 -0.90
N SER A 383 -4.41 -8.02 -0.72
CA SER A 383 -3.90 -9.01 -1.68
C SER A 383 -3.10 -10.11 -0.97
N LEU A 384 -2.97 -11.26 -1.61
CA LEU A 384 -2.04 -12.31 -1.18
C LEU A 384 -1.14 -12.73 -2.35
N PRO A 385 0.05 -12.12 -2.49
CA PRO A 385 1.01 -12.56 -3.48
C PRO A 385 1.43 -14.01 -3.23
N LEU A 386 1.51 -14.81 -4.29
CA LEU A 386 1.86 -16.23 -4.21
C LEU A 386 3.21 -16.45 -3.51
N GLU A 387 4.19 -15.58 -3.75
CA GLU A 387 5.50 -15.64 -3.11
C GLU A 387 5.40 -15.54 -1.58
N VAL A 388 4.48 -14.71 -1.08
CA VAL A 388 4.24 -14.54 0.34
C VAL A 388 3.52 -15.76 0.90
N ALA A 389 2.52 -16.29 0.20
CA ALA A 389 1.84 -17.54 0.58
C ALA A 389 2.84 -18.71 0.69
N CYS A 390 3.69 -18.91 -0.32
CA CYS A 390 4.77 -19.91 -0.29
C CYS A 390 5.75 -19.66 0.88
N GLY A 391 6.02 -18.39 1.20
CA GLY A 391 6.86 -18.03 2.35
C GLY A 391 6.23 -18.41 3.69
N ILE A 392 4.92 -18.23 3.85
CA ILE A 392 4.18 -18.65 5.04
C ILE A 392 4.17 -20.18 5.14
N GLU A 393 3.83 -20.90 4.07
CA GLU A 393 3.88 -22.37 4.02
C GLU A 393 5.27 -22.88 4.44
N SER A 394 6.33 -22.29 3.88
CA SER A 394 7.72 -22.67 4.23
C SER A 394 8.05 -22.41 5.70
N LEU A 395 7.52 -21.35 6.30
CA LEU A 395 7.72 -21.06 7.72
C LEU A 395 6.93 -22.03 8.61
N LEU A 396 5.71 -22.40 8.23
CA LEU A 396 4.92 -23.41 8.93
C LEU A 396 5.63 -24.76 8.91
N GLU A 397 6.12 -25.19 7.74
CA GLU A 397 6.93 -26.40 7.57
C GLU A 397 8.21 -26.34 8.42
N LEU A 398 8.94 -25.22 8.39
CA LEU A 398 10.20 -25.04 9.10
C LEU A 398 10.04 -25.18 10.62
N HIS A 399 8.94 -24.66 11.17
CA HIS A 399 8.61 -24.76 12.60
C HIS A 399 7.77 -25.98 12.97
N ARG A 400 7.43 -26.84 11.99
CA ARG A 400 6.55 -28.02 12.16
C ARG A 400 5.19 -27.66 12.76
N LEU A 401 4.65 -26.50 12.38
CA LEU A 401 3.32 -26.06 12.80
C LEU A 401 2.26 -26.77 11.94
N ASP A 402 1.12 -27.08 12.54
CA ASP A 402 -0.01 -27.67 11.83
C ASP A 402 -0.77 -26.58 11.05
N ASP A 403 -0.75 -26.67 9.71
CA ASP A 403 -1.41 -25.73 8.80
C ASP A 403 -2.91 -25.53 9.09
N SER A 404 -3.58 -26.54 9.66
CA SER A 404 -5.01 -26.50 9.97
C SER A 404 -5.35 -25.80 11.29
N LYS A 405 -4.33 -25.53 12.13
CA LYS A 405 -4.49 -24.92 13.47
C LYS A 405 -3.61 -23.70 13.70
N ALA A 406 -2.58 -23.51 12.90
CA ALA A 406 -1.62 -22.45 13.07
C ALA A 406 -2.30 -21.07 12.92
N LYS A 407 -2.28 -20.27 13.99
CA LYS A 407 -2.72 -18.87 14.02
C LYS A 407 -1.51 -17.94 14.12
N LYS A 408 -1.74 -16.63 14.04
CA LYS A 408 -0.70 -15.58 14.13
C LYS A 408 0.18 -15.72 15.37
N ARG A 409 -0.44 -15.95 16.52
CA ARG A 409 0.26 -16.14 17.81
C ARG A 409 1.33 -17.23 17.77
N HIS A 410 1.07 -18.33 17.05
CA HIS A 410 2.02 -19.45 16.94
C HIS A 410 3.24 -19.03 16.12
N LEU A 411 3.04 -18.29 15.01
CA LEU A 411 4.15 -17.72 14.22
C LEU A 411 4.94 -16.64 14.98
N ASP A 412 4.26 -15.81 15.78
CA ASP A 412 4.91 -14.82 16.63
C ASP A 412 5.79 -15.48 17.71
N GLU A 413 5.28 -16.54 18.35
CA GLU A 413 6.05 -17.34 19.30
C GLU A 413 7.24 -18.02 18.63
N ALA A 414 7.03 -18.55 17.41
CA ALA A 414 8.08 -19.13 16.57
C ALA A 414 9.21 -18.16 16.26
N SER A 415 8.85 -16.95 15.85
CA SER A 415 9.80 -15.87 15.57
C SER A 415 10.60 -15.51 16.83
N LYS A 416 9.93 -15.36 17.98
CA LYS A 416 10.55 -15.01 19.27
C LYS A 416 11.56 -16.05 19.76
N LYS A 417 11.30 -17.34 19.54
CA LYS A 417 12.19 -18.44 19.97
C LYS A 417 13.38 -18.64 19.01
N SER A 418 13.23 -18.29 17.74
CA SER A 418 14.29 -18.42 16.74
C SER A 418 15.38 -17.34 16.87
N ALA A 419 16.61 -17.65 16.47
CA ALA A 419 17.67 -16.66 16.30
C ALA A 419 17.53 -15.84 14.98
N GLY A 420 16.56 -16.21 14.15
CA GLY A 420 16.26 -15.58 12.86
C GLY A 420 16.24 -16.56 11.69
N TYR A 421 16.10 -16.01 10.49
CA TYR A 421 15.87 -16.73 9.26
C TYR A 421 16.88 -16.35 8.17
N GLU A 422 17.11 -17.28 7.25
CA GLU A 422 17.87 -17.09 6.03
C GLU A 422 17.00 -17.38 4.81
N TRP A 423 17.00 -16.47 3.82
CA TRP A 423 16.36 -16.67 2.51
C TRP A 423 17.43 -16.99 1.46
N ILE A 424 17.48 -18.26 1.06
CA ILE A 424 18.63 -18.86 0.36
C ILE A 424 18.64 -18.51 -1.13
N ASN A 425 17.51 -18.68 -1.80
CA ASN A 425 17.35 -18.35 -3.21
C ASN A 425 16.97 -16.89 -3.45
N SER A 426 17.23 -16.00 -2.48
CA SER A 426 17.12 -14.55 -2.71
C SER A 426 18.14 -14.11 -3.75
N GLY A 427 17.68 -13.59 -4.89
CA GLY A 427 18.53 -12.99 -5.93
C GLY A 427 19.20 -11.66 -5.53
N LEU A 428 19.06 -11.20 -4.28
CA LEU A 428 19.51 -9.88 -3.80
C LEU A 428 20.19 -9.91 -2.41
N SER A 429 20.88 -8.80 -2.09
CA SER A 429 21.87 -8.62 -1.02
C SER A 429 21.46 -8.82 0.45
N ARG A 430 20.19 -9.07 0.77
CA ARG A 430 19.76 -9.32 2.17
C ARG A 430 19.25 -10.74 2.32
N HIS A 431 20.13 -11.61 2.80
CA HIS A 431 19.84 -13.02 3.03
C HIS A 431 19.38 -13.30 4.46
N PHE A 432 19.72 -12.45 5.43
CA PHE A 432 19.51 -12.73 6.85
C PHE A 432 18.51 -11.78 7.52
N PHE A 433 17.67 -12.39 8.36
CA PHE A 433 16.65 -11.73 9.17
C PHE A 433 16.83 -12.18 10.61
N SER A 434 16.80 -11.25 11.57
CA SER A 434 17.03 -11.56 12.99
C SER A 434 16.41 -10.51 13.88
N GLY A 435 16.10 -10.87 15.13
CA GLY A 435 15.36 -10.03 16.07
C GLY A 435 13.92 -10.51 16.24
N LYS A 436 13.15 -9.78 17.05
CA LYS A 436 11.77 -10.17 17.40
C LYS A 436 10.85 -10.25 16.16
N ASP A 437 11.06 -9.35 15.20
CA ASP A 437 10.25 -9.23 14.00
C ASP A 437 10.90 -9.90 12.77
N ALA A 438 11.84 -10.83 12.98
CA ALA A 438 12.61 -11.45 11.88
C ALA A 438 11.69 -12.09 10.83
N LEU A 439 10.64 -12.78 11.27
CA LEU A 439 9.66 -13.43 10.42
C LEU A 439 8.90 -12.40 9.55
N TRP A 440 8.37 -11.36 10.19
CA TRP A 440 7.61 -10.31 9.50
C TRP A 440 8.49 -9.48 8.57
N ASP A 441 9.76 -9.23 8.95
CA ASP A 441 10.73 -8.60 8.07
C ASP A 441 11.01 -9.47 6.84
N LEU A 442 11.22 -10.78 7.01
CA LEU A 442 11.42 -11.70 5.89
C LEU A 442 10.24 -11.66 4.92
N LEU A 443 9.00 -11.81 5.41
CA LEU A 443 7.80 -11.76 4.56
C LEU A 443 7.63 -10.39 3.87
N GLY A 444 7.98 -9.30 4.56
CA GLY A 444 7.97 -7.95 3.98
C GLY A 444 8.98 -7.79 2.84
N TRP A 445 10.13 -8.43 2.94
CA TRP A 445 11.13 -8.48 1.87
C TRP A 445 10.67 -9.36 0.70
N ILE A 446 10.13 -10.55 0.96
CA ILE A 446 9.58 -11.44 -0.08
C ILE A 446 8.50 -10.71 -0.87
N LYS A 447 7.51 -10.11 -0.20
CA LYS A 447 6.44 -9.33 -0.85
C LYS A 447 6.99 -8.24 -1.76
N ARG A 448 8.00 -7.52 -1.27
CA ARG A 448 8.57 -6.38 -1.98
C ARG A 448 9.37 -6.80 -3.20
N GLU A 449 10.14 -7.87 -3.10
CA GLU A 449 10.85 -8.41 -4.25
C GLU A 449 9.87 -9.04 -5.26
N GLY A 450 8.80 -9.69 -4.79
CA GLY A 450 7.70 -10.16 -5.63
C GLY A 450 7.05 -9.02 -6.41
N ALA A 451 6.76 -7.90 -5.74
CA ALA A 451 6.21 -6.71 -6.39
C ALA A 451 7.15 -6.15 -7.48
N LYS A 452 8.46 -6.10 -7.23
CA LYS A 452 9.43 -5.66 -8.25
C LYS A 452 9.54 -6.63 -9.42
N ALA A 453 9.49 -7.94 -9.16
CA ALA A 453 9.47 -8.94 -10.21
C ALA A 453 8.21 -8.77 -11.08
N ALA A 454 7.05 -8.60 -10.45
CA ALA A 454 5.78 -8.37 -11.13
C ALA A 454 5.77 -7.10 -11.99
N GLU A 455 6.41 -6.00 -11.53
CA GLU A 455 6.60 -4.79 -12.35
C GLU A 455 7.35 -5.07 -13.66
N CYS A 456 8.23 -6.08 -13.66
CA CYS A 456 8.97 -6.56 -14.82
C CYS A 456 8.28 -7.73 -15.56
N GLN A 457 7.04 -8.10 -15.20
CA GLN A 457 6.34 -9.30 -15.68
C GLN A 457 7.12 -10.60 -15.42
N LEU A 458 7.91 -10.60 -14.35
CA LEU A 458 8.64 -11.74 -13.84
C LEU A 458 7.98 -12.25 -12.56
N PHE A 459 8.35 -13.46 -12.16
CA PHE A 459 7.93 -14.06 -10.91
C PHE A 459 9.18 -14.50 -10.16
N LEU A 460 9.13 -14.46 -8.84
CA LEU A 460 10.22 -15.03 -8.06
C LEU A 460 10.09 -16.55 -8.04
N GLU A 461 11.23 -17.21 -7.85
CA GLU A 461 11.20 -18.58 -7.36
C GLU A 461 10.55 -18.62 -5.96
N PRO A 462 9.81 -19.68 -5.64
CA PRO A 462 9.28 -19.90 -4.30
C PRO A 462 10.37 -19.76 -3.24
N PRO A 463 10.16 -18.98 -2.17
CA PRO A 463 11.23 -18.65 -1.23
C PRO A 463 11.69 -19.89 -0.45
N GLU A 464 12.99 -20.20 -0.53
CA GLU A 464 13.63 -21.21 0.30
C GLU A 464 14.12 -20.60 1.61
N ILE A 465 13.47 -20.95 2.72
CA ILE A 465 13.73 -20.38 4.05
C ILE A 465 14.37 -21.42 4.96
N ARG A 466 15.41 -21.02 5.70
CA ARG A 466 16.03 -21.83 6.75
C ARG A 466 16.21 -21.05 8.04
N PHE A 467 16.47 -21.77 9.13
CA PHE A 467 16.95 -21.16 10.35
C PHE A 467 18.34 -20.59 10.17
N LYS A 468 18.59 -19.41 10.75
CA LYS A 468 19.92 -18.79 10.77
C LYS A 468 20.94 -19.61 11.57
N ARG A 469 20.50 -20.41 12.54
CA ARG A 469 21.36 -21.26 13.37
C ARG A 469 20.77 -22.66 13.41
N ALA A 470 21.59 -23.68 13.11
CA ALA A 470 21.17 -25.09 13.11
C ALA A 470 20.60 -25.59 14.46
N ARG A 471 20.92 -24.91 15.58
CA ARG A 471 20.34 -25.25 16.88
C ARG A 471 18.84 -24.97 16.97
N ASP A 472 18.34 -24.06 16.13
CA ASP A 472 16.94 -23.64 16.14
C ASP A 472 16.04 -24.72 15.50
N ASP A 473 16.60 -25.63 14.70
CA ASP A 473 15.91 -26.80 14.11
C ASP A 473 15.33 -27.75 15.18
N LYS A 474 15.84 -27.68 16.41
CA LYS A 474 15.37 -28.48 17.55
C LYS A 474 14.27 -27.80 18.35
N LEU A 475 13.89 -26.57 18.01
CA LEU A 475 12.81 -25.87 18.67
C LEU A 475 11.48 -26.50 18.25
N VAL A 476 10.73 -26.96 19.24
CA VAL A 476 9.36 -27.43 19.06
C VAL A 476 8.42 -26.37 19.63
N ILE A 477 7.41 -26.02 18.84
CA ILE A 477 6.35 -25.10 19.25
C ILE A 477 5.10 -25.93 19.41
N ASP A 478 4.51 -25.87 20.59
CA ASP A 478 3.28 -26.58 20.85
C ASP A 478 2.11 -25.80 20.23
N VAL A 479 1.34 -26.46 19.36
CA VAL A 479 0.12 -25.94 18.74
C VAL A 479 -1.12 -26.48 19.48
N GLY A 480 -0.93 -27.03 20.69
CA GLY A 480 -2.01 -27.57 21.51
C GLY A 480 -3.17 -26.60 21.67
N ASP A 481 -4.40 -27.15 21.69
CA ASP A 481 -5.65 -26.44 21.97
C ASP A 481 -5.60 -25.87 23.40
N THR A 482 -4.98 -24.71 23.55
CA THR A 482 -5.24 -23.83 24.68
C THR A 482 -6.59 -23.20 24.43
N THR A 483 -7.58 -23.73 25.15
CA THR A 483 -8.91 -23.15 25.34
C THR A 483 -8.76 -21.81 26.06
N ASP A 484 -8.36 -20.76 25.36
CA ASP A 484 -8.36 -19.38 25.88
C ASP A 484 -8.77 -18.47 24.71
N ASP A 485 -10.06 -18.52 24.38
CA ASP A 485 -10.73 -17.54 23.51
C ASP A 485 -11.38 -16.40 24.36
N GLU A 486 -11.02 -16.25 25.64
CA GLU A 486 -11.63 -15.22 26.52
C GLU A 486 -10.77 -13.96 26.81
N ASP A 487 -9.47 -13.92 26.48
CA ASP A 487 -8.59 -12.83 26.98
C ASP A 487 -8.25 -11.71 25.96
N GLU A 488 -8.91 -11.62 24.80
CA GLU A 488 -8.79 -10.44 23.91
C GLU A 488 -9.96 -9.45 24.00
N GLN A 489 -10.83 -9.54 25.03
CA GLN A 489 -11.79 -8.49 25.34
C GLN A 489 -11.35 -7.63 26.54
N SER A 490 -11.13 -6.34 26.26
CA SER A 490 -11.08 -5.21 27.20
C SER A 490 -9.92 -5.15 28.21
N ILE A 491 -8.79 -4.55 27.79
CA ILE A 491 -8.10 -3.60 28.68
C ILE A 491 -8.92 -2.30 28.58
N SER A 492 -9.90 -2.16 29.47
CA SER A 492 -10.47 -0.87 29.82
C SER A 492 -9.59 -0.29 30.92
N ASP A 493 -8.93 0.83 30.62
CA ASP A 493 -8.23 1.65 31.61
C ASP A 493 -9.27 2.36 32.47
N GLU A 494 -9.87 1.65 33.43
CA GLU A 494 -10.50 2.25 34.61
C GLU A 494 -9.45 2.38 35.72
N GLU A 495 -8.68 3.47 35.71
CA GLU A 495 -8.06 3.97 36.95
C GLU A 495 -9.00 5.00 37.58
N GLU A 496 -9.76 4.53 38.57
CA GLU A 496 -10.35 5.34 39.62
C GLU A 496 -9.27 6.26 40.23
N ARG A 497 -9.45 7.57 40.07
CA ARG A 497 -8.96 8.57 41.02
C ARG A 497 -10.11 9.47 41.41
N GLU A 498 -10.80 9.05 42.46
CA GLU A 498 -11.42 9.99 43.38
C GLU A 498 -10.28 10.77 44.07
N ASP A 499 -10.26 12.08 43.87
CA ASP A 499 -10.25 13.05 44.97
C ASP A 499 -10.18 14.49 44.42
N GLU A 500 -11.34 15.15 44.54
CA GLU A 500 -11.51 16.47 45.16
C GLU A 500 -10.78 17.73 44.64
N ASN A 501 -11.65 18.68 44.28
CA ASN A 501 -11.57 20.12 44.63
C ASN A 501 -10.58 21.02 43.87
N GLY A 502 -11.16 21.92 43.05
CA GLY A 502 -10.53 23.22 42.78
C GLY A 502 -10.97 23.89 41.49
N ALA A 503 -12.02 24.72 41.59
CA ALA A 503 -12.38 25.71 40.59
C ALA A 503 -11.27 26.77 40.35
N TRP A 504 -11.61 27.83 39.59
CA TRP A 504 -10.87 29.08 39.29
C TRP A 504 -10.09 29.02 37.97
N SER A 505 -10.65 29.40 36.82
CA SER A 505 -10.98 30.76 36.34
C SER A 505 -9.80 31.74 36.28
N SER A 506 -9.46 32.13 35.04
CA SER A 506 -9.14 33.49 34.55
C SER A 506 -8.07 34.37 35.23
N GLY A 507 -7.26 35.05 34.39
CA GLY A 507 -6.59 36.33 34.69
C GLY A 507 -5.07 36.25 34.54
N VAL A 508 -4.43 36.77 33.49
CA VAL A 508 -4.10 38.19 33.21
C VAL A 508 -3.29 38.88 34.32
N GLY A 509 -2.09 39.36 33.99
CA GLY A 509 -1.30 40.35 34.74
C GLY A 509 0.09 39.84 35.14
N ALA A 510 1.16 40.09 34.38
CA ALA A 510 1.95 41.33 34.31
C ALA A 510 2.71 41.73 35.60
N ARG A 511 4.03 41.91 35.41
CA ARG A 511 4.98 42.85 36.05
C ARG A 511 5.89 42.38 37.22
N LEU A 512 7.19 42.49 36.88
CA LEU A 512 8.27 43.28 37.53
C LEU A 512 9.12 42.69 38.68
N ARG A 513 10.40 42.53 38.32
CA ARG A 513 11.65 43.04 38.96
C ARG A 513 11.90 42.85 40.47
N SER A 514 13.05 42.24 40.76
CA SER A 514 14.22 42.85 41.44
C SER A 514 15.42 41.89 41.25
N GLU A 515 16.56 42.32 40.66
CA GLU A 515 17.76 42.89 41.34
C GLU A 515 18.33 41.96 42.42
N GLY A 516 19.60 41.58 42.52
CA GLY A 516 20.89 41.81 41.84
C GLY A 516 21.83 40.66 42.31
N GLY A 517 23.10 40.50 41.96
CA GLY A 517 24.10 41.27 41.25
C GLY A 517 25.49 40.69 41.59
N ARG A 518 26.42 40.74 40.61
CA ARG A 518 27.90 40.87 40.75
C ARG A 518 28.70 39.63 41.24
N VAL A 519 29.94 39.32 40.81
CA VAL A 519 30.98 39.94 39.95
C VAL A 519 32.18 38.96 39.78
N ALA A 520 33.00 39.18 38.73
CA ALA A 520 34.44 38.80 38.54
C ALA A 520 34.76 37.39 38.00
N ASN A 521 35.74 37.14 37.11
CA ASN A 521 36.96 37.88 36.73
C ASN A 521 37.58 37.38 35.39
N ARG A 522 38.22 38.30 34.63
CA ARG A 522 39.49 38.22 33.81
C ARG A 522 39.71 37.06 32.80
N LEU A 523 40.00 37.26 31.50
CA LEU A 523 40.99 38.04 30.70
C LEU A 523 42.10 37.13 30.09
N LEU A 524 42.29 37.27 28.76
CA LEU A 524 43.50 36.98 27.93
C LEU A 524 43.87 35.50 27.73
N SER A 525 44.35 34.99 26.61
CA SER A 525 44.76 35.46 25.26
C SER A 525 45.28 34.18 24.57
N LEU A 526 45.12 33.92 23.26
CA LEU A 526 46.16 34.14 22.25
C LEU A 526 45.68 33.56 20.90
N LEU A 527 45.75 34.42 19.86
CA LEU A 527 46.15 34.18 18.45
C LEU A 527 45.45 33.03 17.67
N GLY A 528 44.84 33.23 16.50
CA GLY A 528 45.11 34.22 15.47
C GLY A 528 45.91 33.59 14.32
N LEU A 529 45.22 32.85 13.46
CA LEU A 529 45.47 32.69 12.01
C LEU A 529 44.14 32.34 11.33
#